data_AF-A0A1J6HDW3-F1
#
_entry.id   AF-A0A1J6HDW3-F1
#
_cell.length_a   1.000
_cell.length_b   1.000
_cell.length_c   1.000
_cell.angle_alpha   90.00
_cell.angle_beta   90.00
_cell.angle_gamma   90.00
#
_symmetry.space_group_name_H-M   'P 1'
#
loop_
_entity.id
_entity.type
_entity.pdbx_description
1 polymer ?
#
loop_
_entity_poly.entity_id
_entity_poly.type
_entity_poly.pdbx_seq_one_letter_code
_entity_poly.pdbx_strand_id
1 'polypeptide(L)'
;MSGRSRGEPPKTLINKEYPFQVVLFMTEWHRTNLIQMLHDRERLGGYRLWGGVRHNITLFEIARFNTEEGQQEFIQLYGGVPYDPTDKKSKPWETYFD
;
A
#
# COMPACT_ATOMS: atom_id res chain seq x y z
N MET A 1 -4.76 34.98 6.06
CA MET A 1 -5.41 33.67 6.30
C MET A 1 -4.75 32.66 5.37
N SER A 2 -3.81 31.84 5.89
CA SER A 2 -3.05 30.87 5.08
C SER A 2 -3.83 29.55 5.05
N GLY A 3 -4.47 29.29 3.92
CA GLY A 3 -5.13 28.02 3.63
C GLY A 3 -4.09 26.91 3.54
N ARG A 4 -3.87 26.19 4.64
CA ARG A 4 -3.12 24.94 4.61
C ARG A 4 -4.02 23.87 4.01
N SER A 5 -3.89 23.66 2.70
CA SER A 5 -4.18 22.34 2.14
C SER A 5 -3.34 21.36 2.94
N ARG A 6 -3.96 20.56 3.82
CA ARG A 6 -3.31 19.44 4.49
C ARG A 6 -3.13 18.34 3.45
N GLY A 7 -2.24 18.58 2.48
CA GLY A 7 -1.88 17.61 1.46
C GLY A 7 -1.35 16.34 2.11
N GLU A 8 -1.34 15.25 1.34
CA GLU A 8 -0.64 14.02 1.71
C GLU A 8 0.79 14.38 2.17
N PRO A 9 1.23 13.92 3.35
CA PRO A 9 2.60 14.12 3.81
C PRO A 9 3.60 13.66 2.73
N PRO A 10 4.82 14.22 2.71
CA PRO A 10 5.83 13.78 1.76
C PRO A 10 6.02 12.26 1.81
N LYS A 11 6.17 11.60 0.66
CA LYS A 11 6.37 10.14 0.56
C LYS A 11 7.51 9.64 1.46
N THR A 12 8.55 10.44 1.63
CA THR A 12 9.68 10.13 2.53
C THR A 12 9.25 10.04 3.99
N LEU A 13 8.34 10.90 4.45
CA LEU A 13 7.80 10.85 5.81
C LEU A 13 6.87 9.65 5.98
N ILE A 14 6.02 9.38 4.99
CA ILE A 14 5.12 8.20 5.00
C ILE A 14 5.95 6.92 5.03
N ASN A 15 6.97 6.78 4.19
CA ASN A 15 7.82 5.59 4.17
C ASN A 15 8.58 5.39 5.48
N LYS A 16 8.89 6.47 6.20
CA LYS A 16 9.54 6.40 7.52
C LYS A 16 8.57 5.92 8.61
N GLU A 17 7.33 6.38 8.58
CA GLU A 17 6.30 5.99 9.57
C GLU A 17 5.67 4.62 9.25
N TYR A 18 5.63 4.25 7.97
CA TYR A 18 5.04 3.02 7.46
C TYR A 18 6.04 2.28 6.56
N PRO A 19 7.10 1.71 7.15
CA PRO A 19 8.17 1.06 6.38
C PRO A 19 7.75 -0.29 5.80
N PHE A 20 6.71 -0.93 6.34
CA PHE A 20 6.27 -2.26 5.91
C PHE A 20 5.19 -2.12 4.84
N GLN A 21 5.56 -2.12 3.57
CA GLN A 21 4.63 -1.88 2.46
C GLN A 21 4.31 -3.17 1.72
N VAL A 22 3.11 -3.23 1.14
CA VAL A 22 2.62 -4.35 0.34
C VAL A 22 2.11 -3.80 -0.98
N VAL A 23 2.59 -4.37 -2.09
CA VAL A 23 2.02 -4.15 -3.42
C VAL A 23 1.04 -5.28 -3.71
N LEU A 24 -0.21 -4.90 -3.97
CA LEU A 24 -1.32 -5.81 -4.22
C LEU A 24 -1.85 -5.62 -5.64
N PHE A 25 -1.99 -6.73 -6.38
CA PHE A 25 -2.68 -6.74 -7.67
C PHE A 25 -4.20 -6.82 -7.46
N MET A 26 -4.94 -5.82 -7.97
CA MET A 26 -6.38 -5.72 -7.75
C MET A 26 -7.17 -6.63 -8.71
N THR A 27 -7.41 -7.87 -8.28
CA THR A 27 -8.35 -8.80 -8.94
C THR A 27 -9.81 -8.35 -8.75
N GLU A 28 -10.74 -8.98 -9.49
CA GLU A 28 -12.19 -8.78 -9.33
C GLU A 28 -12.69 -9.09 -7.90
N TRP A 29 -12.07 -10.07 -7.23
CA TRP A 29 -12.42 -10.38 -5.85
C TRP A 29 -12.06 -9.20 -4.92
N HIS A 30 -10.90 -8.58 -5.09
CA HIS A 30 -10.49 -7.40 -4.30
C HIS A 30 -11.41 -6.20 -4.55
N ARG A 31 -11.81 -5.99 -5.80
CA ARG A 31 -12.74 -4.91 -6.16
C ARG A 31 -14.10 -5.10 -5.49
N THR A 32 -14.59 -6.33 -5.45
CA THR A 32 -15.86 -6.69 -4.80
C THR A 32 -15.77 -6.54 -3.27
N ASN A 33 -14.61 -6.82 -2.67
CA ASN A 33 -14.38 -6.81 -1.23
C ASN A 33 -13.61 -5.58 -0.73
N LEU A 34 -13.59 -4.50 -1.51
CA LEU A 34 -12.76 -3.31 -1.25
C LEU A 34 -13.02 -2.69 0.12
N ILE A 35 -14.30 -2.60 0.54
CA ILE A 35 -14.68 -2.02 1.83
C ILE A 35 -14.10 -2.85 2.99
N GLN A 36 -14.19 -4.18 2.91
CA GLN A 36 -13.63 -5.08 3.92
C GLN A 36 -12.11 -4.92 4.00
N MET A 37 -11.44 -4.90 2.85
CA MET A 37 -9.99 -4.73 2.77
C MET A 37 -9.52 -3.41 3.39
N LEU A 38 -10.28 -2.32 3.18
CA LEU A 38 -9.99 -1.02 3.78
C LEU A 38 -10.12 -1.04 5.31
N HIS A 39 -11.18 -1.67 5.82
CA HIS A 39 -11.39 -1.81 7.25
C HIS A 39 -10.32 -2.67 7.91
N ASP A 40 -9.95 -3.80 7.31
CA ASP A 40 -8.89 -4.64 7.84
C ASP A 40 -7.53 -3.95 7.77
N ARG A 41 -7.24 -3.22 6.69
CA ARG A 41 -6.03 -2.41 6.61
C ARG A 41 -5.94 -1.43 7.79
N GLU A 42 -7.03 -0.73 8.10
CA GLU A 42 -7.09 0.20 9.25
C GLU A 42 -6.93 -0.54 10.59
N ARG A 43 -7.63 -1.67 10.77
CA ARG A 43 -7.51 -2.53 11.96
C ARG A 43 -6.06 -2.99 12.19
N LEU A 44 -5.33 -3.25 11.11
CA LEU A 44 -3.94 -3.71 11.11
C LEU A 44 -2.92 -2.56 11.22
N GLY A 45 -3.34 -1.33 11.53
CA GLY A 45 -2.44 -0.20 11.69
C GLY A 45 -1.93 0.38 10.36
N GLY A 46 -2.64 0.11 9.27
CA GLY A 46 -2.27 0.59 7.95
C GLY A 46 -2.55 2.07 7.73
N TYR A 47 -1.74 2.69 6.87
CA TYR A 47 -1.85 4.09 6.52
C TYR A 47 -3.21 4.39 5.88
N ARG A 48 -3.87 5.43 6.41
CA ARG A 48 -5.25 5.77 6.01
C ARG A 48 -5.40 6.20 4.56
N LEU A 49 -4.38 6.83 3.96
CA LEU A 49 -4.49 7.33 2.59
C LEU A 49 -4.19 6.23 1.58
N TRP A 50 -4.96 6.27 0.51
CA TRP A 50 -4.91 5.30 -0.57
C TRP A 50 -3.69 5.52 -1.45
N GLY A 51 -2.96 4.45 -1.75
CA GLY A 51 -1.81 4.46 -2.63
C GLY A 51 -2.06 3.60 -3.86
N GLY A 52 -2.95 4.03 -4.74
CA GLY A 52 -3.22 3.29 -5.98
C GLY A 52 -2.24 3.67 -7.08
N VAL A 53 -1.76 2.70 -7.84
CA VAL A 53 -1.02 2.97 -9.07
C VAL A 53 -1.57 2.12 -10.21
N ARG A 54 -1.64 2.72 -11.39
CA ARG A 54 -2.00 2.00 -12.62
C ARG A 54 -0.77 1.78 -13.46
N HIS A 55 -0.62 0.56 -13.96
CA HIS A 55 0.32 0.23 -15.00
C HIS A 55 -0.44 -0.46 -16.13
N ASN A 56 -0.46 0.18 -17.31
CA ASN A 56 -1.35 -0.20 -18.43
C ASN A 56 -2.84 -0.25 -18.00
N ILE A 57 -3.51 -1.38 -18.24
CA ILE A 57 -4.91 -1.64 -17.84
C ILE A 57 -5.04 -2.19 -16.41
N THR A 58 -3.90 -2.45 -15.75
CA THR A 58 -3.85 -3.10 -14.46
C THR A 58 -3.82 -2.08 -13.32
N LEU A 59 -4.64 -2.33 -12.29
CA LEU A 59 -4.66 -1.55 -11.07
C LEU A 59 -3.91 -2.28 -9.96
N PHE A 60 -3.02 -1.57 -9.29
CA PHE A 60 -2.29 -2.03 -8.11
C PHE A 60 -2.58 -1.12 -6.93
N GLU A 61 -2.53 -1.71 -5.74
CA GLU A 61 -2.66 -1.01 -4.48
C GLU A 61 -1.41 -1.14 -3.63
N ILE A 62 -1.04 -0.04 -2.99
CA ILE A 62 0.05 0.02 -2.03
C ILE A 62 -0.56 0.19 -0.64
N ALA A 63 -0.65 -0.92 0.07
CA ALA A 63 -0.95 -0.91 1.50
C ALA A 63 0.35 -0.65 2.27
N ARG A 64 0.30 0.21 3.29
CA ARG A 64 1.48 0.60 4.07
C ARG A 64 1.19 0.41 5.53
N PHE A 65 2.06 -0.26 6.25
CA PHE A 65 1.87 -0.62 7.66
C PHE A 65 3.02 -0.08 8.50
N ASN A 66 2.70 0.31 9.73
CA ASN A 66 3.67 0.74 10.73
C ASN A 66 4.33 -0.44 11.46
N THR A 67 3.80 -1.66 11.30
CA THR A 67 4.27 -2.89 11.93
C THR A 67 4.44 -4.00 10.89
N GLU A 68 5.39 -4.91 11.14
CA GLU A 68 5.61 -6.08 10.30
C GLU A 68 4.46 -7.08 10.45
N GLU A 69 3.92 -7.22 11.66
CA GLU A 69 2.80 -8.10 11.96
C GLU A 69 1.55 -7.71 11.16
N GLY A 70 1.22 -6.41 11.12
CA GLY A 70 0.09 -5.92 10.33
C GLY A 70 0.28 -6.15 8.83
N GLN A 71 1.52 -6.01 8.33
CA GLN A 71 1.87 -6.33 6.95
C GLN A 71 1.68 -7.82 6.65
N GLN A 72 2.21 -8.69 7.49
CA GLN A 72 2.14 -10.15 7.30
C GLN A 72 0.69 -10.65 7.38
N GLU A 73 -0.11 -10.18 8.34
CA GLU A 73 -1.53 -10.54 8.44
C GLU A 73 -2.31 -10.06 7.21
N PHE A 74 -2.03 -8.84 6.72
CA PHE A 74 -2.67 -8.35 5.50
C PHE A 74 -2.30 -9.21 4.27
N ILE A 75 -1.04 -9.62 4.14
CA ILE A 75 -0.60 -10.53 3.06
C ILE A 75 -1.29 -11.89 3.17
N GLN A 76 -1.51 -12.42 4.37
CA GLN A 76 -2.23 -13.69 4.54
C GLN A 76 -3.71 -13.58 4.12
N LEU A 77 -4.35 -12.45 4.40
CA LEU A 77 -5.76 -12.22 4.07
C LEU A 77 -5.99 -11.91 2.59
N TYR A 78 -5.10 -11.11 1.99
CA TYR A 78 -5.32 -10.46 0.70
C TYR A 78 -4.26 -10.81 -0.35
N GLY A 79 -3.15 -11.44 0.04
CA GLY A 79 -2.00 -11.67 -0.82
C GLY A 79 -1.17 -10.39 -1.04
N GLY A 80 -0.48 -10.34 -2.17
CA GLY A 80 0.46 -9.27 -2.48
C GLY A 80 1.89 -9.59 -2.09
N VAL A 81 2.80 -8.66 -2.38
CA VAL A 81 4.24 -8.82 -2.16
C VAL A 81 4.79 -7.72 -1.26
N PRO A 82 5.69 -8.04 -0.31
CA PRO A 82 6.42 -7.03 0.43
C PRO A 82 7.18 -6.10 -0.52
N TYR A 83 7.10 -4.79 -0.25
CA TYR A 83 7.82 -3.76 -0.98
C TYR A 83 8.68 -2.96 0.01
N ASP A 84 9.99 -2.95 -0.23
CA ASP A 84 10.91 -2.06 0.46
C ASP A 84 11.17 -0.83 -0.43
N PRO A 85 10.71 0.37 -0.02
CA PRO A 85 10.91 1.59 -0.79
C PRO A 85 12.37 2.11 -0.77
N THR A 86 13.22 1.55 0.09
CA THR A 86 14.64 1.92 0.25
C THR A 86 15.59 1.02 -0.52
N ASP A 87 15.14 -0.18 -0.87
CA ASP A 87 15.90 -1.08 -1.71
C ASP A 87 15.97 -0.50 -3.14
N LYS A 88 17.18 -0.27 -3.66
CA LYS A 88 17.39 0.17 -5.05
C LYS A 88 17.38 -1.01 -6.02
N LYS A 89 17.44 -2.25 -5.48
CA LYS A 89 17.32 -3.52 -6.21
C LYS A 89 15.92 -4.10 -6.12
N SER A 90 15.07 -3.64 -5.20
CA SER A 90 13.63 -3.87 -5.31
C SER A 90 13.28 -3.18 -6.60
N LYS A 91 13.11 -4.01 -7.63
CA LYS A 91 12.88 -3.48 -8.95
C LYS A 91 11.70 -2.50 -8.83
N PRO A 92 11.60 -1.41 -9.61
CA PRO A 92 10.44 -0.53 -9.53
C PRO A 92 9.19 -1.41 -9.48
N TRP A 93 8.27 -1.23 -8.55
CA TRP A 93 7.14 -2.16 -8.32
C TRP A 93 6.47 -2.61 -9.64
N GLU A 94 6.54 -1.75 -10.66
CA GLU A 94 6.30 -1.92 -12.10
C GLU A 94 6.91 -3.17 -12.77
N THR A 95 7.95 -3.78 -12.21
CA THR A 95 8.78 -4.85 -12.81
C THR A 95 8.78 -6.16 -12.00
N TYR A 96 7.96 -6.23 -10.94
CA TYR A 96 7.62 -7.49 -10.28
C TYR A 96 6.66 -8.37 -11.11
N PHE A 97 6.23 -7.88 -12.28
CA PHE A 97 5.18 -8.48 -13.10
C PHE A 97 5.56 -8.61 -14.59
N ASP A 98 6.87 -8.53 -14.89
CA ASP A 98 7.51 -9.00 -16.15
C ASP A 98 8.01 -10.45 -16.01
#